data_AF-A0A562HKP4-F1
#
_entry.id   AF-A0A562HKP4-F1
#
_cell.length_a   1.000
_cell.length_b   1.000
_cell.length_c   1.000
_cell.angle_alpha   90.00
_cell.angle_beta   90.00
_cell.angle_gamma   90.00
#
_symmetry.space_group_name_H-M   'P 1'
#
loop_
_entity.id
_entity.type
_entity.pdbx_description
1 polymer ?
#
loop_
_entity_poly.entity_id
_entity_poly.type
_entity_poly.pdbx_seq_one_letter_code
_entity_poly.pdbx_strand_id
1 'polypeptide(L)'
;MQKELLKLNGHNNDRLTVKDYFIQTGFYDLLPMAKQIAKDHSYDQTEMIEAICKVSDKFFQYPPTRNRTAWFKMVFLEKLAEARADIMVFRSKQGR
;
A
#
# COMPACT_ATOMS: atom_id res chain seq x y z
N MET A 1 -17.55 3.03 -3.74
CA MET A 1 -16.15 3.43 -4.06
C MET A 1 -15.22 2.26 -4.36
N GLN A 2 -15.06 1.24 -3.50
CA GLN A 2 -14.17 0.09 -3.80
C GLN A 2 -14.54 -0.74 -5.05
N LYS A 3 -15.81 -0.70 -5.49
CA LYS A 3 -16.29 -1.44 -6.68
C LYS A 3 -16.14 -0.68 -8.01
N GLU A 4 -15.80 0.60 -8.00
CA GLU A 4 -15.68 1.41 -9.23
C GLU A 4 -14.25 1.48 -9.78
N LEU A 5 -13.24 1.35 -8.92
CA LEU A 5 -11.84 1.31 -9.35
C LEU A 5 -11.48 0.02 -10.12
N LEU A 6 -12.29 -1.04 -10.00
CA LEU A 6 -12.10 -2.28 -10.77
C LEU A 6 -12.66 -2.25 -12.19
N LYS A 7 -13.44 -1.22 -12.59
CA LYS A 7 -14.17 -1.21 -13.87
C LYS A 7 -13.51 -0.38 -14.98
N LEU A 8 -12.38 0.28 -14.73
CA LEU A 8 -11.74 1.15 -15.74
C LEU A 8 -10.61 0.49 -16.55
N ASN A 9 -10.23 -0.76 -16.28
CA ASN A 9 -9.14 -1.43 -17.01
C ASN A 9 -9.63 -2.69 -17.73
N GLY A 10 -10.48 -2.48 -18.73
CA GLY A 10 -10.64 -3.44 -19.83
C GLY A 10 -9.42 -3.33 -20.75
N HIS A 11 -8.72 -4.45 -20.94
CA HIS A 11 -7.52 -4.65 -21.76
C HIS A 11 -6.22 -3.97 -21.29
N ASN A 12 -5.49 -4.67 -20.41
CA ASN A 12 -4.12 -5.15 -20.67
C ASN A 12 -3.73 -6.11 -19.54
N ASN A 13 -2.97 -7.16 -19.86
CA ASN A 13 -2.35 -8.06 -18.90
C ASN A 13 -1.16 -7.38 -18.19
N ASP A 14 -1.34 -6.14 -17.77
CA ASP A 14 -0.32 -5.34 -17.10
C ASP A 14 -0.65 -5.34 -15.60
N ARG A 15 0.04 -6.21 -14.86
CA ARG A 15 0.03 -6.14 -13.40
C ARG A 15 0.54 -4.75 -12.99
N LEU A 16 -0.33 -3.96 -12.36
CA LEU A 16 0.03 -2.65 -11.81
C LEU A 16 1.28 -2.78 -10.92
N THR A 17 2.24 -1.89 -11.13
CA THR A 17 3.49 -1.87 -10.37
C THR A 17 3.31 -1.12 -9.05
N VAL A 18 4.24 -1.29 -8.10
CA VAL A 18 4.28 -0.48 -6.85
C VAL A 18 4.18 1.01 -7.17
N LYS A 19 4.86 1.47 -8.24
CA LYS A 19 4.83 2.89 -8.64
C LYS A 19 3.41 3.36 -8.97
N ASP A 20 2.65 2.54 -9.70
CA ASP A 20 1.30 2.91 -10.15
C ASP A 20 0.34 3.07 -8.96
N TYR A 21 0.44 2.19 -7.95
CA TYR A 21 -0.33 2.33 -6.71
C TYR A 21 0.02 3.59 -5.93
N PHE A 22 1.31 3.95 -5.85
CA PHE A 22 1.74 5.19 -5.20
C PHE A 22 1.25 6.44 -5.94
N ILE A 23 1.16 6.39 -7.27
CA ILE A 23 0.55 7.47 -8.08
C ILE A 23 -0.94 7.56 -7.79
N GLN A 24 -1.68 6.44 -7.87
CA GLN A 24 -3.13 6.42 -7.70
C GLN A 24 -3.58 6.86 -6.31
N THR A 25 -2.80 6.58 -5.28
CA THR A 25 -3.08 6.96 -3.89
C THR A 25 -2.61 8.38 -3.54
N GLY A 26 -1.91 9.07 -4.44
CA GLY A 26 -1.41 10.43 -4.22
C GLY A 26 -0.16 10.51 -3.32
N PHE A 27 0.52 9.40 -3.04
CA PHE A 27 1.72 9.33 -2.20
C PHE A 27 3.02 9.14 -2.99
N TYR A 28 3.00 9.36 -4.30
CA TYR A 28 4.17 9.16 -5.18
C TYR A 28 5.40 9.95 -4.74
N ASP A 29 5.22 11.14 -4.16
CA ASP A 29 6.28 11.96 -3.57
C ASP A 29 7.03 11.24 -2.43
N LEU A 30 6.38 10.30 -1.74
CA LEU A 30 6.94 9.53 -0.63
C LEU A 30 7.42 8.13 -1.04
N LEU A 31 7.33 7.76 -2.33
CA LEU A 31 7.79 6.45 -2.83
C LEU A 31 9.27 6.17 -2.52
N PRO A 32 10.23 7.13 -2.64
CA PRO A 32 11.62 6.88 -2.26
C PRO A 32 11.77 6.48 -0.80
N MET A 33 11.05 7.15 0.11
CA MET A 33 11.05 6.82 1.54
C MET A 33 10.44 5.45 1.80
N ALA A 34 9.31 5.15 1.14
CA ALA A 34 8.65 3.86 1.26
C ALA A 34 9.54 2.69 0.83
N LYS A 35 10.29 2.85 -0.28
CA LYS A 35 11.27 1.87 -0.74
C LYS A 35 12.41 1.66 0.26
N GLN A 36 12.90 2.74 0.86
CA GLN A 36 13.96 2.63 1.88
C GLN A 36 13.45 1.88 3.12
N ILE A 37 12.25 2.23 3.62
CA ILE A 37 11.61 1.53 4.74
C ILE A 37 11.42 0.04 4.43
N ALA A 38 10.89 -0.28 3.24
CA ALA A 38 10.68 -1.66 2.84
C ALA A 38 11.99 -2.44 2.79
N LYS A 39 13.05 -1.84 2.25
CA LYS A 39 14.39 -2.44 2.24
C LYS A 39 14.92 -2.69 3.65
N ASP A 40 14.86 -1.69 4.52
CA ASP A 40 15.43 -1.75 5.88
C ASP A 40 14.72 -2.81 6.75
N HIS A 41 13.44 -3.05 6.51
CA HIS A 41 12.63 -4.02 7.26
C HIS A 41 12.31 -5.31 6.49
N SER A 42 12.94 -5.51 5.32
CA SER A 42 12.76 -6.69 4.45
C SER A 42 11.30 -6.93 4.06
N TYR A 43 10.57 -5.88 3.70
CA TYR A 43 9.24 -5.99 3.08
C TYR A 43 9.34 -6.11 1.56
N ASP A 44 8.46 -6.93 0.98
CA ASP A 44 8.39 -7.15 -0.46
C ASP A 44 7.43 -6.17 -1.16
N GLN A 45 7.38 -6.24 -2.49
CA GLN A 45 6.53 -5.36 -3.30
C GLN A 45 5.03 -5.59 -3.06
N THR A 46 4.61 -6.83 -2.78
CA THR A 46 3.21 -7.15 -2.51
C THR A 46 2.76 -6.53 -1.20
N GLU A 47 3.60 -6.62 -0.17
CA GLU A 47 3.38 -5.96 1.12
C GLU A 47 3.31 -4.43 0.97
N MET A 48 4.18 -3.83 0.16
CA MET A 48 4.14 -2.39 -0.13
C MET A 48 2.85 -1.95 -0.84
N ILE A 49 2.37 -2.72 -1.82
CA ILE A 49 1.14 -2.42 -2.56
C ILE A 49 -0.07 -2.48 -1.63
N GLU A 50 -0.18 -3.53 -0.83
CA GLU A 50 -1.28 -3.65 0.13
C GLU A 50 -1.22 -2.54 1.18
N ALA A 51 -0.01 -2.26 1.71
CA ALA A 51 0.17 -1.21 2.69
C ALA A 51 -0.24 0.17 2.15
N ILE A 52 0.14 0.54 0.93
CA ILE A 52 -0.18 1.87 0.40
C ILE A 52 -1.68 2.06 0.15
N CYS A 53 -2.39 1.01 -0.25
CA CYS A 53 -3.85 1.02 -0.33
C CYS A 53 -4.48 1.31 1.05
N LYS A 54 -4.00 0.63 2.10
CA LYS A 54 -4.46 0.85 3.48
C LYS A 54 -4.09 2.23 4.03
N VAL A 55 -2.91 2.76 3.68
CA VAL A 55 -2.53 4.15 4.02
C VAL A 55 -3.53 5.12 3.39
N SER A 56 -3.87 4.91 2.11
CA SER A 56 -4.85 5.72 1.39
C SER A 56 -6.22 5.70 2.08
N ASP A 57 -6.71 4.52 2.46
CA ASP A 57 -7.96 4.39 3.19
C ASP A 57 -7.93 5.18 4.51
N LYS A 58 -6.85 5.05 5.29
CA LYS A 58 -6.67 5.78 6.56
C LYS A 58 -6.54 7.28 6.35
N PHE A 59 -5.94 7.73 5.24
CA PHE A 59 -5.84 9.15 4.89
C PHE A 59 -7.20 9.77 4.63
N PHE A 60 -8.06 9.07 3.88
CA PHE A 60 -9.42 9.56 3.60
C PHE A 60 -10.31 9.58 4.85
N GLN A 61 -10.08 8.67 5.80
CA GLN A 61 -10.83 8.65 7.05
C GLN A 61 -10.29 9.66 8.08
N TYR A 62 -8.97 9.79 8.18
CA TYR A 62 -8.27 10.58 9.21
C TYR A 62 -7.03 11.27 8.61
N PRO A 63 -7.21 12.36 7.85
CA PRO A 63 -6.09 13.05 7.21
C PRO A 63 -5.17 13.70 8.26
N PRO A 64 -3.85 13.78 8.01
CA PRO A 64 -2.91 14.45 8.91
C PRO A 64 -3.17 15.96 8.98
N THR A 65 -3.08 16.53 10.19
CA THR A 65 -3.32 17.96 10.43
C THR A 65 -2.06 18.85 10.37
N ARG A 66 -0.86 18.24 10.37
CA ARG A 66 0.42 18.98 10.41
C ARG A 66 1.46 18.41 9.46
N ASN A 67 2.06 17.27 9.82
CA ASN A 67 3.21 16.71 9.10
C ASN A 67 2.81 15.43 8.35
N ARG A 68 2.48 15.59 7.06
CA ARG A 68 2.09 14.48 6.18
C ARG A 68 3.17 13.40 6.08
N THR A 69 4.44 13.78 6.00
CA THR A 69 5.56 12.84 5.86
C THR A 69 5.76 12.01 7.12
N ALA A 70 5.74 12.63 8.30
CA ALA A 70 5.88 11.92 9.57
C ALA A 70 4.68 11.01 9.83
N TRP A 71 3.47 11.50 9.55
CA TRP A 71 2.24 10.70 9.60
C TRP A 71 2.33 9.50 8.66
N PHE A 72 2.73 9.72 7.41
CA PHE A 72 2.89 8.66 6.42
C PHE A 72 3.88 7.61 6.90
N LYS A 73 5.07 8.00 7.36
CA LYS A 73 6.09 7.04 7.83
C LYS A 73 5.55 6.13 8.92
N MET A 74 4.89 6.71 9.92
CA MET A 74 4.31 5.96 11.04
C MET A 74 3.21 4.99 10.56
N VAL A 75 2.28 5.50 9.76
CA VAL A 75 1.13 4.71 9.26
C VAL A 75 1.58 3.65 8.27
N PHE A 76 2.52 3.95 7.38
CA PHE A 76 3.03 3.00 6.40
C PHE A 76 3.73 1.82 7.07
N LEU A 77 4.53 2.04 8.12
CA LEU A 77 5.13 0.97 8.93
C LEU A 77 4.07 0.08 9.58
N GLU A 78 3.04 0.68 10.19
CA GLU A 78 1.88 -0.06 10.73
C GLU A 78 1.22 -0.92 9.65
N LYS A 79 0.95 -0.35 8.48
CA LYS A 79 0.25 -1.03 7.38
C LYS A 79 1.09 -2.09 6.68
N LEU A 80 2.41 -1.96 6.66
CA LEU A 80 3.33 -3.01 6.19
C LEU A 80 3.26 -4.25 7.09
N ALA A 81 3.25 -4.07 8.41
CA ALA A 81 3.12 -5.19 9.36
C ALA A 81 1.75 -5.88 9.22
N GLU A 82 0.67 -5.12 9.08
CA GLU A 82 -0.67 -5.68 8.82
C GLU A 82 -0.72 -6.42 7.48
N ALA A 83 -0.18 -5.84 6.41
CA ALA A 83 -0.15 -6.48 5.09
C ALA A 83 0.59 -7.83 5.11
N ARG A 84 1.74 -7.91 5.79
CA ARG A 84 2.49 -9.16 5.98
C ARG A 84 1.63 -10.22 6.67
N ALA A 85 0.95 -9.85 7.75
CA ALA A 85 0.10 -10.76 8.50
C ALA A 85 -1.06 -11.27 7.63
N ASP A 86 -1.74 -10.38 6.90
CA ASP A 86 -2.85 -10.74 6.03
C ASP A 86 -2.42 -11.68 4.89
N ILE A 87 -1.28 -11.40 4.24
CA ILE A 87 -0.70 -12.24 3.20
C ILE A 87 -0.35 -13.62 3.75
N MET A 88 0.24 -13.68 4.95
CA MET A 88 0.57 -14.95 5.60
C MET A 88 -0.69 -15.78 5.90
N VAL A 89 -1.74 -15.15 6.44
CA VAL A 89 -3.03 -15.79 6.70
C VAL A 89 -3.71 -16.26 5.42
N PHE A 90 -3.65 -15.46 4.35
CA PHE A 90 -4.21 -15.84 3.06
C PHE A 90 -3.50 -17.07 2.48
N ARG A 91 -2.16 -17.08 2.53
CA ARG A 91 -1.33 -18.23 2.09
C ARG A 91 -1.62 -19.50 2.89
N SER A 92 -1.80 -19.40 4.21
CA SER A 92 -2.11 -20.57 5.04
C SER A 92 -3.50 -21.14 4.80
N LYS A 93 -4.47 -20.31 4.41
CA LYS A 93 -5.82 -20.75 4.02
C LYS A 93 -5.88 -21.40 2.64
N GLN A 94 -5.00 -21.02 1.72
CA GLN A 94 -4.91 -21.59 0.35
C GLN A 94 -4.24 -22.97 0.32
N GLY A 95 -3.43 -23.31 1.33
CA GLY A 95 -2.77 -24.61 1.45
C GLY A 95 -3.61 -25.70 2.15
N ARG A 96 -4.92 -25.49 2.32
CA ARG A 96 -5.89 -26.46 2.87
C ARG A 96 -6.92 -26.84 1.83
#